data_AF-A0A6V8DZK3-F1
#
_entry.id   AF-A0A6V8DZK3-F1
#
_cell.length_a   1.000
_cell.length_b   1.000
_cell.length_c   1.000
_cell.angle_alpha   90.00
_cell.angle_beta   90.00
_cell.angle_gamma   90.00
#
_symmetry.space_group_name_H-M   'P 1'
#
loop_
_entity.id
_entity.type
_entity.pdbx_description
1 polymer ?
#
loop_
_entity_poly.entity_id
_entity_poly.type
_entity_poly.pdbx_seq_one_letter_code
_entity_poly.pdbx_strand_id
1 'polypeptide(L)' 'MTWANKTVREFQDALASDAPTPGGGSAVGVALGQAAALAIMVSDLTLSKKAHESGWKIANQVKAVAIPLLDEGL' A
#
# COMPACT_ATOMS: atom_id res chain seq x y z
N MET A 1 -16.53 -13.54 2.12
CA MET A 1 -16.56 -12.18 1.52
C MET A 1 -15.33 -11.44 2.03
N THR A 2 -14.48 -10.90 1.14
CA THR A 2 -13.23 -10.24 1.54
C THR A 2 -13.43 -8.72 1.62
N TRP A 3 -12.68 -8.04 2.49
CA TRP A 3 -12.66 -6.57 2.58
C TRP A 3 -12.20 -5.90 1.28
N ALA A 4 -11.47 -6.62 0.44
CA ALA A 4 -11.01 -6.17 -0.88
C ALA A 4 -12.16 -5.81 -1.84
N ASN A 5 -13.35 -6.38 -1.65
CA ASN A 5 -14.52 -6.11 -2.50
C ASN A 5 -15.45 -5.03 -1.92
N LYS A 6 -15.05 -4.38 -0.82
CA LYS A 6 -15.81 -3.31 -0.16
C LYS A 6 -15.26 -1.96 -0.58
N THR A 7 -16.12 -0.94 -0.58
CA THR A 7 -15.66 0.43 -0.68
C THR A 7 -14.83 0.80 0.55
N VAL A 8 -13.94 1.78 0.40
CA VAL A 8 -13.14 2.31 1.52
C VAL A 8 -14.04 2.77 2.67
N ARG A 9 -15.19 3.37 2.36
CA ARG A 9 -16.17 3.81 3.35
C ARG A 9 -16.78 2.63 4.11
N GLU A 10 -17.25 1.59 3.42
CA GLU A 10 -17.79 0.41 4.09
C GLU A 10 -16.76 -0.29 5.00
N PHE A 11 -15.50 -0.34 4.59
CA PHE A 11 -14.43 -0.87 5.43
C PHE A 11 -14.22 -0.02 6.70
N GLN A 12 -14.19 1.30 6.55
CA GLN A 12 -14.03 2.23 7.68
C GLN A 12 -15.20 2.17 8.66
N ASP A 13 -16.43 2.16 8.14
CA ASP A 13 -17.64 2.06 8.96
C ASP A 13 -17.65 0.74 9.74
N ALA A 14 -17.24 -0.38 9.11
CA ALA A 14 -17.13 -1.67 9.78
C ALA A 14 -16.00 -1.71 10.82
N LEU A 15 -14.83 -1.14 10.51
CA LEU A 15 -13.69 -1.04 11.42
C LEU A 15 -14.01 -0.20 12.67
N ALA A 16 -14.86 0.82 12.53
CA ALA A 16 -15.29 1.69 13.62
C ALA A 16 -16.47 1.14 14.43
N SER A 17 -17.03 0.00 14.03
CA SER A 17 -18.18 -0.62 14.70
C SER A 17 -17.78 -1.50 15.88
N ASP A 18 -18.77 -1.94 16.66
CA ASP A 18 -18.58 -2.93 17.75
C ASP A 18 -18.35 -4.37 17.23
N ALA A 19 -18.30 -4.58 15.90
CA ALA A 19 -18.05 -5.90 15.33
C ALA A 19 -16.59 -6.34 15.54
N PRO A 20 -16.33 -7.64 15.77
CA PRO A 20 -14.98 -8.14 16.01
C PRO A 20 -14.05 -8.11 14.77
N THR A 21 -14.60 -7.86 13.56
CA THR A 21 -13.85 -7.76 12.30
C THR A 21 -14.52 -6.73 11.37
N PRO A 22 -13.77 -5.90 10.62
CA PRO A 22 -12.31 -5.87 10.48
C PRO A 22 -11.65 -5.36 11.75
N GLY A 23 -10.60 -6.06 12.19
CA GLY A 23 -9.80 -5.65 13.34
C GLY A 23 -8.52 -4.93 12.94
N GLY A 24 -7.66 -4.64 13.93
CA GLY A 24 -6.40 -3.94 13.73
C GLY A 24 -5.50 -4.56 12.65
N GLY A 25 -5.43 -5.89 12.57
CA GLY A 25 -4.65 -6.59 11.53
C GLY A 25 -5.15 -6.30 10.10
N SER A 26 -6.47 -6.31 9.89
CA SER A 26 -7.07 -5.96 8.60
C SER A 26 -6.84 -4.47 8.26
N ALA A 27 -6.92 -3.59 9.25
CA ALA A 27 -6.63 -2.17 9.07
C ALA A 27 -5.17 -1.92 8.66
N VAL A 28 -4.22 -2.60 9.31
CA VAL A 28 -2.79 -2.52 8.97
C VAL A 28 -2.53 -3.08 7.56
N GLY A 29 -3.16 -4.19 7.18
CA GLY A 29 -3.03 -4.73 5.82
C GLY A 29 -3.49 -3.74 4.73
N VAL A 30 -4.65 -3.10 4.92
CA VAL A 30 -5.13 -2.06 3.98
C VAL A 30 -4.19 -0.86 3.94
N ALA A 31 -3.75 -0.37 5.10
CA ALA A 31 -2.83 0.77 5.18
C ALA A 31 -1.48 0.48 4.51
N LEU A 32 -0.94 -0.73 4.67
CA LEU A 32 0.32 -1.12 4.05
C LEU A 32 0.21 -1.34 2.56
N GLY A 33 -0.89 -1.92 2.07
CA GLY A 33 -1.15 -1.99 0.62
C GLY A 33 -1.18 -0.59 -0.01
N GLN A 34 -1.84 0.37 0.64
CA GLN A 34 -1.85 1.77 0.18
C GLN A 34 -0.46 2.41 0.22
N ALA A 35 0.29 2.19 1.29
CA ALA A 35 1.66 2.69 1.43
C ALA A 35 2.59 2.11 0.34
N ALA A 36 2.49 0.81 0.08
CA ALA A 36 3.27 0.12 -0.95
C ALA A 36 2.96 0.66 -2.35
N ALA A 37 1.68 0.80 -2.70
CA ALA A 37 1.25 1.36 -3.97
C ALA A 37 1.79 2.80 -4.19
N LEU A 38 1.70 3.65 -3.16
CA LEU A 38 2.24 5.02 -3.23
C LEU A 38 3.77 5.03 -3.37
N ALA A 39 4.46 4.17 -2.62
CA ALA A 39 5.92 4.05 -2.69
C ALA A 39 6.40 3.62 -4.08
N ILE A 40 5.69 2.67 -4.72
CA ILE A 40 5.94 2.24 -6.10
C ILE A 40 5.70 3.41 -7.06
N MET A 41 4.55 4.08 -6.97
CA MET A 41 4.20 5.22 -7.84
C MET A 41 5.28 6.31 -7.80
N VAL A 42 5.70 6.74 -6.62
CA VAL A 42 6.73 7.80 -6.48
C VAL A 42 8.08 7.32 -7.01
N SER A 43 8.42 6.04 -6.80
CA SER A 43 9.64 5.46 -7.33
C SER A 43 9.64 5.45 -8.86
N ASP A 44 8.51 5.12 -9.50
CA ASP A 44 8.36 5.17 -10.96
C ASP A 44 8.46 6.59 -11.52
N LEU A 45 7.83 7.56 -10.86
CA LEU A 45 7.97 8.98 -11.21
C LEU A 45 9.42 9.46 -11.08
N THR A 46 10.16 8.96 -10.10
CA THR A 46 11.59 9.26 -9.88
C THR A 46 12.45 8.66 -10.99
N LEU A 47 12.25 7.38 -11.31
CA LEU A 47 13.00 6.65 -12.33
C LEU A 47 12.72 7.18 -13.75
N SER A 48 11.54 7.74 -14.00
CA SER A 48 11.18 8.30 -15.32
C SER A 48 11.83 9.66 -15.63
N LYS A 49 12.49 10.31 -14.65
CA LYS A 49 13.05 11.66 -14.81
C LYS A 49 14.55 11.69 -14.54
N LYS A 50 15.34 12.05 -15.57
CA LYS A 50 16.79 12.23 -15.44
C LYS A 50 17.19 13.30 -14.41
N ALA A 51 16.35 14.31 -14.20
CA ALA A 51 16.55 15.31 -13.15
C ALA A 51 16.59 14.73 -11.72
N HIS A 52 16.13 13.50 -11.53
CA HIS A 52 16.12 12.79 -10.23
C HIS A 52 17.03 11.56 -10.23
N GLU A 53 18.04 11.51 -11.12
CA GLU A 53 18.97 10.39 -11.25
C GLU A 53 19.70 10.04 -9.93
N SER A 54 19.99 11.04 -9.09
CA SER A 54 20.55 10.83 -7.75
C SER A 54 19.69 9.95 -6.84
N GLY A 55 18.37 9.90 -7.07
CA GLY A 55 17.41 9.10 -6.32
C GLY A 55 17.16 7.69 -6.88
N TRP A 56 17.67 7.36 -8.07
CA TRP A 56 17.34 6.10 -8.75
C TRP A 56 17.74 4.85 -7.98
N LYS A 57 18.88 4.89 -7.27
CA LYS A 57 19.31 3.76 -6.43
C LYS A 57 18.29 3.47 -5.33
N ILE A 58 17.83 4.51 -4.63
CA ILE A 58 16.85 4.39 -3.54
C ILE A 58 15.49 3.98 -4.10
N ALA A 59 15.06 4.56 -5.22
CA ALA A 59 13.79 4.21 -5.86
C ALA A 59 13.72 2.72 -6.23
N ASN A 60 14.80 2.16 -6.79
CA ASN A 60 14.87 0.73 -7.08
C ASN A 60 14.85 -0.14 -5.81
N GLN A 61 15.52 0.28 -4.73
CA GLN A 61 15.49 -0.43 -3.44
C GLN A 61 14.09 -0.42 -2.82
N VAL A 62 13.40 0.73 -2.89
CA VAL A 62 12.01 0.85 -2.42
C VAL A 62 11.10 -0.09 -3.20
N LYS A 63 11.19 -0.10 -4.54
CA LYS A 63 10.40 -1.02 -5.38
C LYS A 63 10.67 -2.49 -5.07
N ALA A 64 11.91 -2.87 -4.77
CA ALA A 64 12.26 -4.24 -4.43
C ALA A 64 11.56 -4.75 -3.16
N VAL A 65 11.17 -3.86 -2.25
CA VAL A 65 10.40 -4.19 -1.04
C VAL A 65 8.90 -3.98 -1.24
N ALA A 66 8.50 -2.89 -1.91
CA ALA A 66 7.10 -2.49 -2.01
C ALA A 66 6.30 -3.34 -3.01
N ILE A 67 6.91 -3.84 -4.10
CA ILE A 67 6.20 -4.67 -5.09
C ILE A 67 5.73 -5.99 -4.45
N PRO A 68 6.60 -6.80 -3.82
CA PRO A 68 6.14 -8.03 -3.16
C PRO A 68 5.09 -7.76 -2.07
N LEU A 69 5.28 -6.69 -1.29
CA LEU A 69 4.33 -6.29 -0.24
C LEU A 69 2.92 -5.98 -0.80
N LEU A 70 2.84 -5.44 -2.02
CA LEU A 70 1.57 -5.13 -2.67
C LEU A 70 0.95 -6.36 -3.35
N ASP A 71 1.75 -7.17 -4.01
CA ASP A 71 1.29 -8.30 -4.83
C ASP A 71 0.97 -9.54 -3.99
N GLU A 72 1.78 -9.81 -2.97
CA GLU A 72 1.67 -11.00 -2.11
C GLU A 72 0.98 -10.69 -0.78
N GLY A 73 0.95 -9.42 -0.38
CA GLY A 73 0.46 -8.98 0.93
C GLY A 73 1.51 -9.11 2.04
N LEU A 74 1.05 -8.97 3.30
CA LEU A 74 1.82 -9.27 4.50
C LEU A 74 1.57 -10.71 4.98
#